data_AF-A0A851GSG9-F1
#
_entry.id   AF-A0A851GSG9-F1
#
_cell.length_a   1.000
_cell.length_b   1.000
_cell.length_c   1.000
_cell.angle_alpha   90.00
_cell.angle_beta   90.00
_cell.angle_gamma   90.00
#
_symmetry.space_group_name_H-M   'P 1'
#
loop_
_entity.id
_entity.type
_entity.pdbx_description
1 polymer ?
#
loop_
_entity_poly.entity_id
_entity_poly.type
_entity_poly.pdbx_seq_one_letter_code
_entity_poly.pdbx_strand_id
1 'polypeptide(L)'
;MKSMESWVFSVYVDNRYYRLTAEVIYRSDQVERICVKGRDRSIVLQNNRPLFRGKGLKHRRPNWKLIEGTGNNAYALERIIAALSSYLDRMDV
;
A
#
# COMPACT_ATOMS: atom_id res chain seq x y z
N MET A 1 -21.41 5.29 -1.26
CA MET A 1 -20.03 4.77 -1.15
C MET A 1 -19.08 5.96 -1.14
N LYS A 2 -18.33 6.20 -0.06
CA LYS A 2 -17.31 7.28 -0.07
C LYS A 2 -16.19 6.82 -0.98
N SER A 3 -15.93 7.56 -2.06
CA SER A 3 -14.73 7.41 -2.87
C SER A 3 -13.54 7.68 -1.96
N MET A 4 -12.87 6.61 -1.56
CA MET A 4 -11.62 6.68 -0.82
C MET A 4 -10.49 6.83 -1.83
N GLU A 5 -9.49 7.62 -1.45
CA GLU A 5 -8.43 8.14 -2.31
C GLU A 5 -7.80 7.05 -3.19
N SER A 6 -7.73 7.34 -4.51
CA SER A 6 -7.06 6.49 -5.50
C SER A 6 -5.89 7.23 -6.12
N TRP A 7 -4.75 6.55 -6.27
CA TRP A 7 -3.57 7.12 -6.90
C TRP A 7 -2.86 6.08 -7.77
N VAL A 8 -1.97 6.57 -8.62
CA VAL A 8 -1.20 5.75 -9.54
C VAL A 8 0.28 5.91 -9.21
N PHE A 9 1.01 4.80 -9.22
CA PHE A 9 2.44 4.77 -8.95
C PHE A 9 3.12 3.74 -9.84
N SER A 10 4.44 3.88 -9.99
CA SER A 10 5.25 2.97 -10.77
C SER A 10 6.21 2.22 -9.88
N VAL A 11 6.37 0.92 -10.12
CA VAL A 11 7.36 0.08 -9.43
C VAL A 11 8.31 -0.54 -10.45
N TYR A 12 9.60 -0.58 -10.10
CA TYR A 12 10.62 -1.26 -10.89
C TYR A 12 10.88 -2.64 -10.31
N VAL A 13 10.60 -3.68 -11.10
CA VAL A 13 10.70 -5.10 -10.74
C VAL A 13 11.20 -5.86 -11.97
N ASP A 14 12.10 -6.81 -11.82
CA ASP A 14 12.58 -7.69 -12.90
C ASP A 14 12.98 -6.94 -14.18
N ASN A 15 13.73 -5.85 -14.02
CA ASN A 15 14.20 -4.98 -15.09
C ASN A 15 13.11 -4.28 -15.93
N ARG A 16 11.90 -4.13 -15.36
CA ARG A 16 10.74 -3.51 -16.01
C ARG A 16 10.00 -2.58 -15.07
N TYR A 17 9.39 -1.53 -15.63
CA TYR A 17 8.48 -0.66 -14.91
C TYR A 17 7.04 -1.16 -15.03
N TYR A 18 6.37 -1.28 -13.88
CA TYR A 18 4.96 -1.61 -13.81
C TYR A 18 4.20 -0.42 -13.25
N ARG A 19 3.18 0.02 -13.99
CA ARG A 19 2.24 1.04 -13.54
C ARG A 19 1.11 0.36 -12.77
N LEU A 20 0.91 0.77 -11.52
CA LEU A 20 -0.07 0.21 -10.61
C LEU A 20 -0.99 1.31 -10.10
N THR A 21 -2.24 0.95 -9.85
CA THR A 21 -3.22 1.82 -9.18
C THR A 21 -3.39 1.33 -7.76
N ALA A 22 -3.35 2.24 -6.80
CA ALA A 22 -3.69 1.96 -5.41
C ALA A 22 -4.96 2.72 -5.02
N GLU A 23 -5.76 2.10 -4.18
CA GLU A 23 -7.03 2.62 -3.69
C GLU A 23 -7.18 2.21 -2.22
N VAL A 24 -7.41 3.16 -1.32
CA VAL A 24 -7.80 2.82 0.05
C VAL A 24 -9.21 2.25 -0.02
N ILE A 25 -9.41 1.00 0.40
CA ILE A 25 -10.73 0.35 0.38
C ILE A 25 -11.36 0.25 1.77
N TYR A 26 -10.56 0.44 2.81
CA TYR A 26 -11.01 0.45 4.19
C TYR A 26 -10.02 1.21 5.05
N ARG A 27 -10.54 1.99 6.00
CA ARG A 27 -9.74 2.68 7.00
C ARG A 27 -10.45 2.68 8.34
N SER A 28 -9.69 2.45 9.39
CA SER A 28 -10.09 2.53 10.79
C SER A 28 -8.94 3.17 11.59
N ASP A 29 -9.16 3.38 12.89
CA ASP A 29 -8.13 3.93 13.78
C ASP A 29 -6.94 2.98 13.96
N GLN A 30 -7.11 1.68 13.71
CA GLN A 30 -6.07 0.69 13.89
C GLN A 30 -5.37 0.31 12.59
N VAL A 31 -6.15 0.12 11.53
CA VAL A 31 -5.66 -0.43 10.27
C VAL A 31 -6.23 0.28 9.05
N GLU A 32 -5.46 0.22 7.97
CA GLU A 32 -5.84 0.66 6.64
C GLU A 32 -5.66 -0.51 5.67
N ARG A 33 -6.60 -0.68 4.73
CA ARG A 33 -6.49 -1.65 3.65
C ARG A 33 -6.44 -0.92 2.32
N ILE A 34 -5.44 -1.26 1.52
CA ILE A 34 -5.17 -0.69 0.20
C ILE A 34 -5.27 -1.80 -0.83
N CYS A 35 -6.17 -1.63 -1.79
CA CYS A 35 -6.21 -2.46 -2.99
C CYS A 35 -5.19 -1.92 -3.98
N VAL A 36 -4.27 -2.78 -4.41
CA VAL A 36 -3.31 -2.47 -5.48
C VAL A 36 -3.71 -3.27 -6.71
N LYS A 37 -4.02 -2.57 -7.80
CA LYS A 37 -4.46 -3.14 -9.07
C LYS A 37 -3.34 -2.97 -10.10
N GLY A 38 -2.91 -4.08 -10.68
CA GLY A 38 -2.09 -4.13 -11.88
C GLY A 38 -2.93 -4.48 -13.11
N ARG A 39 -2.26 -4.88 -14.20
CA ARG A 39 -2.91 -5.19 -15.49
C ARG A 39 -3.94 -6.32 -15.38
N ASP A 40 -3.54 -7.45 -14.79
CA ASP A 40 -4.37 -8.67 -14.76
C ASP A 40 -4.59 -9.20 -13.34
N ARG A 41 -4.09 -8.48 -12.33
CA ARG A 41 -4.07 -8.95 -10.93
C ARG A 41 -4.32 -7.79 -9.99
N SER A 42 -4.98 -8.11 -8.88
CA SER A 42 -5.08 -7.22 -7.73
C SER A 42 -4.59 -7.93 -6.48
N ILE A 43 -4.06 -7.15 -5.56
CA ILE A 43 -3.73 -7.59 -4.21
C ILE A 43 -4.34 -6.61 -3.22
N VAL A 44 -4.65 -7.09 -2.02
CA VAL A 44 -5.08 -6.23 -0.91
C VAL A 44 -4.04 -6.32 0.19
N LEU A 45 -3.51 -5.15 0.55
CA LEU A 45 -2.53 -4.98 1.60
C LEU A 45 -3.17 -4.30 2.80
N GLN A 46 -2.94 -4.84 3.99
CA GLN A 46 -3.31 -4.21 5.24
C GLN A 46 -2.07 -3.63 5.91
N ASN A 47 -2.15 -2.40 6.41
CA ASN A 47 -1.14 -1.79 7.25
C ASN A 47 -1.72 -1.29 8.58
N ASN A 48 -0.87 -1.09 9.59
CA ASN A 48 -1.24 -0.50 10.89
C ASN A 48 -0.74 0.95 11.04
N ARG A 49 -0.54 1.67 9.93
CA ARG A 49 -0.12 3.07 9.95
C ARG A 49 -1.08 3.97 10.74
N PRO A 50 -2.42 3.85 10.61
CA PRO A 50 -3.36 4.69 11.38
C PRO A 50 -3.14 4.61 12.89
N LEU A 51 -2.88 3.39 13.41
CA LEU A 51 -2.62 3.17 14.83
C LEU A 51 -1.42 3.98 15.33
N PHE A 52 -0.33 4.00 14.55
CA PHE A 52 0.88 4.74 14.92
C PHE A 52 0.67 6.24 14.83
N ARG A 53 -0.07 6.71 13.83
CA ARG A 53 -0.40 8.14 13.68
C ARG A 53 -1.27 8.64 14.83
N GLY A 54 -2.32 7.90 15.21
CA GLY A 54 -3.17 8.26 16.35
C GLY A 54 -2.42 8.33 17.69
N LYS A 55 -1.27 7.64 17.80
CA LYS A 55 -0.38 7.67 18.98
C LYS A 55 0.77 8.67 18.88
N GLY A 56 0.80 9.53 17.85
CA GLY A 56 1.90 10.47 17.61
C GLY A 56 3.22 9.82 17.15
N LEU A 57 3.22 8.52 16.83
CA LEU A 57 4.39 7.75 16.43
C LEU A 57 4.62 7.82 14.91
N LYS A 58 4.70 9.04 14.35
CA LYS A 58 4.77 9.23 12.89
C LYS A 58 6.03 8.69 12.20
N HIS A 59 7.10 8.46 12.96
CA HIS A 59 8.35 7.91 12.42
C HIS A 59 8.42 6.38 12.49
N ARG A 60 7.45 5.72 13.13
CA ARG A 60 7.44 4.27 13.24
C ARG A 60 6.99 3.64 11.93
N ARG A 61 7.80 2.71 11.42
CA ARG A 61 7.49 1.96 10.20
C ARG A 61 6.21 1.12 10.40
N PRO A 62 5.20 1.26 9.51
CA PRO A 62 4.03 0.40 9.51
C PRO A 62 4.40 -1.05 9.20
N ASN A 63 3.69 -1.98 9.83
CA ASN A 63 3.70 -3.38 9.44
C ASN A 63 2.72 -3.58 8.30
N TRP A 64 3.15 -4.29 7.26
CA TRP A 64 2.34 -4.59 6.09
C TRP A 64 2.04 -6.09 6.02
N LYS A 65 0.82 -6.43 5.61
CA LYS A 65 0.38 -7.82 5.41
C LYS A 65 -0.43 -7.93 4.14
N LEU A 66 -0.11 -8.92 3.30
CA LEU A 66 -0.96 -9.35 2.20
C LEU A 66 -2.16 -10.13 2.77
N ILE A 67 -3.36 -9.64 2.52
CA ILE A 67 -4.60 -10.26 3.03
C ILE A 67 -5.45 -10.88 1.92
N GLU A 68 -5.33 -10.39 0.68
CA GLU A 68 -6.00 -10.99 -0.49
C GLU A 68 -5.10 -10.90 -1.74
N GLY A 69 -5.28 -11.86 -2.65
CA GLY A 69 -4.52 -11.98 -3.89
C GLY A 69 -3.24 -12.81 -3.75
N THR A 70 -2.69 -13.23 -4.88
CA THR A 70 -1.48 -14.06 -4.95
C THR A 70 -0.26 -13.22 -5.32
N GLY A 71 0.61 -12.98 -4.34
CA GLY A 71 1.94 -12.41 -4.53
C GLY A 71 2.98 -13.52 -4.68
N ASN A 72 3.00 -14.22 -5.83
CA ASN A 72 3.94 -15.34 -6.04
C ASN A 72 5.42 -14.92 -6.09
N ASN A 73 5.68 -13.61 -6.18
CA ASN A 73 7.03 -13.04 -6.18
C ASN A 73 7.17 -12.13 -4.94
N ALA A 74 7.88 -12.62 -3.92
CA ALA A 74 8.13 -11.89 -2.68
C ALA A 74 8.90 -10.58 -2.93
N TYR A 75 9.87 -10.59 -3.85
CA TYR A 75 10.62 -9.39 -4.23
C TYR A 75 9.70 -8.33 -4.84
N ALA A 76 8.81 -8.71 -5.76
CA ALA A 76 7.84 -7.78 -6.33
C ALA A 76 6.94 -7.16 -5.25
N LEU A 77 6.46 -7.97 -4.30
CA LEU A 77 5.63 -7.52 -3.19
C LEU A 77 6.36 -6.50 -2.30
N GLU A 78 7.62 -6.76 -1.95
CA GLU A 78 8.43 -5.82 -1.17
C GLU A 78 8.63 -4.48 -1.89
N ARG A 79 8.88 -4.52 -3.20
CA ARG A 79 9.02 -3.30 -4.02
C ARG A 79 7.72 -2.49 -4.06
N ILE A 80 6.57 -3.15 -4.13
CA ILE A 80 5.26 -2.51 -4.05
C ILE A 80 5.05 -1.85 -2.69
N ILE A 81 5.31 -2.58 -1.59
CA ILE A 81 5.19 -2.06 -0.22
C ILE A 81 6.10 -0.85 0.00
N ALA A 82 7.33 -0.89 -0.50
CA ALA A 82 8.28 0.21 -0.38
C ALA A 82 7.80 1.47 -1.13
N ALA A 83 7.28 1.30 -2.36
CA ALA A 83 6.73 2.40 -3.14
C ALA A 83 5.49 3.01 -2.48
N LEU A 84 4.58 2.18 -1.97
CA LEU A 84 3.41 2.63 -1.21
C LEU A 84 3.81 3.40 0.04
N SER A 85 4.73 2.86 0.84
CA SER A 85 5.19 3.51 2.07
C SER A 85 5.79 4.89 1.77
N SER A 86 6.61 4.98 0.72
CA SER A 86 7.22 6.25 0.29
C SER A 86 6.18 7.27 -0.17
N TYR A 87 5.14 6.83 -0.88
CA TYR A 87 4.06 7.71 -1.30
C TYR A 87 3.25 8.22 -0.11
N LEU A 88 2.83 7.29 0.76
CA LEU A 88 2.05 7.62 1.94
C LEU A 88 2.82 8.57 2.86
N ASP A 89 4.13 8.36 3.07
CA ASP A 89 4.94 9.26 3.90
C ASP A 89 5.04 10.67 3.33
N ARG A 90 4.99 10.85 2.00
CA ARG A 90 4.96 12.18 1.36
C ARG A 90 3.63 12.90 1.49
N MET A 91 2.51 12.15 1.55
CA MET A 91 1.18 12.76 1.72
C MET A 91 0.92 13.26 3.14
N ASP A 92 1.63 12.75 4.13
CA ASP A 92 1.50 13.10 5.55
C ASP A 92 2.42 14.26 5.98
N VAL A 93 3.17 14.86 5.04
CA VAL A 93 4.05 16.02 5.31
C VAL A 93 3.24 17.31 5.35
#